data_AF-A0A239PFH9-F1
#
_entry.id   AF-A0A239PFH9-F1
#
_cell.length_a   1.000
_cell.length_b   1.000
_cell.length_c   1.000
_cell.angle_alpha   90.00
_cell.angle_beta   90.00
_cell.angle_gamma   90.00
#
_symmetry.space_group_name_H-M   'P 1'
#
loop_
_entity.id
_entity.type
_entity.pdbx_description
1 polymer ?
#
loop_
_entity_poly.entity_id
_entity_poly.type
_entity_poly.pdbx_seq_one_letter_code
_entity_poly.pdbx_strand_id
1 'polypeptide(L)'
;MTGTDRPRRLRTLARELEKRYGAPVEPTHDNGPVWRLEWTDGPGMATVRALVDAADLAGAQVRLYRSHSMMAIALTAIRLAAAGRRGRLDGGSSRSGPLWLVESELRDLDSPDRPDDPLQEVLARRLLAEATAADPGGYVDDQMVASLVRDRGLGWLLAEAAQAGAELAPLTVLSARYAPHADADHAVAWRERGAPLPLQAAVAAAIGDDHLSPAAAVALLSVLPDLRAGLSRTEQRAVVAARRSGLSDEAIAAAMVDPAAALAGGR
;
A
#
# COMPACT_ATOMS: atom_id res chain seq x y z
N MET A 1 29.59 -40.79 -11.90
CA MET A 1 29.13 -39.91 -10.80
C MET A 1 27.87 -40.52 -10.20
N THR A 2 27.93 -40.94 -8.94
CA THR A 2 26.88 -41.72 -8.26
C THR A 2 25.73 -40.84 -7.76
N GLY A 3 24.50 -41.38 -7.77
CA GLY A 3 23.27 -40.66 -7.40
C GLY A 3 23.16 -40.19 -5.94
N THR A 4 24.18 -40.43 -5.11
CA THR A 4 24.23 -40.06 -3.69
C THR A 4 24.52 -38.58 -3.42
N ASP A 5 25.01 -37.82 -4.41
CA ASP A 5 25.34 -36.40 -4.22
C ASP A 5 24.12 -35.46 -4.40
N ARG A 6 23.08 -35.93 -5.10
CA ARG A 6 21.87 -35.14 -5.42
C ARG A 6 21.10 -34.64 -4.18
N PRO A 7 20.76 -35.49 -3.19
CA PRO A 7 20.06 -35.02 -1.99
C PRO A 7 20.88 -34.01 -1.18
N ARG A 8 22.22 -34.17 -1.19
CA ARG A 8 23.13 -33.25 -0.49
C ARG A 8 23.14 -31.88 -1.14
N ARG A 9 23.29 -31.81 -2.47
CA ARG A 9 23.30 -30.55 -3.22
C ARG A 9 21.98 -29.79 -3.09
N LEU A 10 20.84 -30.49 -3.16
CA LEU A 10 19.54 -29.84 -2.99
C LEU A 10 19.34 -29.28 -1.57
N ARG A 11 19.79 -30.01 -0.53
CA ARG A 11 19.78 -29.49 0.85
C ARG A 11 20.72 -28.32 1.05
N THR A 12 21.87 -28.29 0.38
CA THR A 12 22.75 -27.12 0.38
C THR A 12 22.06 -25.92 -0.25
N LEU A 13 21.46 -26.08 -1.43
CA LEU A 13 20.70 -25.01 -2.09
C LEU A 13 19.57 -24.49 -1.20
N ALA A 14 18.79 -25.39 -0.58
CA ALA A 14 17.71 -25.00 0.33
C ALA A 14 18.21 -24.15 1.51
N ARG A 15 19.32 -24.53 2.15
CA ARG A 15 19.94 -23.76 3.23
C ARG A 15 20.48 -22.41 2.77
N GLU A 16 21.02 -22.35 1.55
CA GLU A 16 21.48 -21.09 0.96
C GLU A 16 20.32 -20.13 0.70
N LEU A 17 19.21 -20.64 0.17
CA LEU A 17 17.97 -19.88 -0.02
C LEU A 17 17.43 -19.39 1.32
N GLU A 18 17.35 -20.27 2.33
CA GLU A 18 16.90 -19.91 3.68
C GLU A 18 17.77 -18.81 4.29
N LYS A 19 19.11 -18.96 4.22
CA LYS A 19 20.05 -17.94 4.70
C LYS A 19 19.90 -16.61 3.96
N ARG A 20 19.69 -16.65 2.64
CA ARG A 20 19.64 -15.44 1.80
C ARG A 20 18.34 -14.67 1.97
N TYR A 21 17.22 -15.37 2.07
CA TYR A 21 15.90 -14.75 2.05
C TYR A 21 15.20 -14.74 3.41
N GLY A 22 15.72 -15.48 4.39
CA GLY A 22 15.16 -15.57 5.74
C GLY A 22 13.84 -16.34 5.81
N ALA A 23 13.56 -17.20 4.82
CA ALA A 23 12.37 -18.03 4.75
C ALA A 23 12.79 -19.51 4.75
N PRO A 24 12.23 -20.36 5.63
CA PRO A 24 12.51 -21.80 5.60
C PRO A 24 12.20 -22.38 4.22
N VAL A 25 13.14 -23.16 3.68
CA VAL A 25 12.98 -23.83 2.39
C VAL A 25 13.15 -25.33 2.60
N GLU A 26 12.12 -26.10 2.28
CA GLU A 26 12.06 -27.53 2.53
C GLU A 26 12.24 -28.32 1.23
N PRO A 27 13.34 -29.08 1.10
CA PRO A 27 13.53 -30.00 -0.01
C PRO A 27 12.95 -31.38 0.33
N THR A 28 11.89 -31.78 -0.38
CA THR A 28 11.21 -33.07 -0.19
C THR A 28 11.41 -33.96 -1.41
N HIS A 29 11.74 -35.23 -1.21
CA HIS A 29 11.80 -36.21 -2.30
C HIS A 29 10.37 -36.60 -2.69
N ASP A 30 10.03 -36.52 -3.98
CA ASP A 30 8.71 -36.87 -4.49
C ASP A 30 8.73 -38.31 -5.04
N ASN A 31 9.24 -38.51 -6.26
CA ASN A 31 9.44 -39.83 -6.85
C ASN A 31 10.59 -39.82 -7.89
N GLY A 32 11.28 -40.95 -8.07
CA GLY A 32 12.35 -41.06 -9.09
C GLY A 32 13.40 -39.92 -9.00
N PRO A 33 13.69 -39.21 -10.11
CA PRO A 33 14.59 -38.05 -10.09
C PRO A 33 13.92 -36.74 -9.63
N VAL A 34 12.62 -36.77 -9.32
CA VAL A 34 11.80 -35.60 -9.00
C VAL A 34 11.95 -35.23 -7.53
N TRP A 35 12.25 -33.96 -7.32
CA TRP A 35 12.31 -33.32 -6.01
C TRP A 35 11.35 -32.15 -5.98
N ARG A 36 10.90 -31.85 -4.77
CA ARG A 36 10.09 -30.70 -4.46
C ARG A 36 10.89 -29.74 -3.61
N LEU A 37 10.78 -28.46 -3.92
CA LEU A 37 11.27 -27.39 -3.07
C LEU A 37 10.07 -26.53 -2.68
N GLU A 38 9.73 -26.55 -1.39
CA GLU A 38 8.60 -25.82 -0.82
C GLU A 38 9.10 -24.69 0.08
N TRP A 39 8.46 -23.53 0.01
CA TRP A 39 8.71 -22.44 0.96
C TRP A 39 7.45 -21.57 1.11
N THR A 40 7.36 -20.87 2.24
CA THR A 40 6.30 -19.89 2.49
C THR A 40 6.87 -18.49 2.36
N ASP A 41 6.17 -17.62 1.63
CA ASP A 41 6.57 -16.24 1.36
C ASP A 41 7.96 -16.15 0.72
N GLY A 42 8.85 -15.25 1.16
CA GLY A 42 10.24 -15.21 0.68
C GLY A 42 10.38 -14.90 -0.82
N PRO A 43 11.38 -15.44 -1.54
CA PRO A 43 11.64 -15.06 -2.92
C PRO A 43 10.52 -15.52 -3.88
N GLY A 44 10.37 -14.78 -4.98
CA GLY A 44 9.49 -15.10 -6.09
C GLY A 44 9.90 -16.39 -6.80
N MET A 45 8.93 -17.02 -7.46
CA MET A 45 9.13 -18.29 -8.17
C MET A 45 10.20 -18.19 -9.27
N ALA A 46 10.25 -17.07 -9.99
CA ALA A 46 11.25 -16.82 -11.03
C ALA A 46 12.67 -16.73 -10.44
N THR A 47 12.82 -16.07 -9.29
CA THR A 47 14.08 -15.95 -8.56
C THR A 47 14.61 -17.32 -8.12
N VAL A 48 13.76 -18.16 -7.52
CA VAL A 48 14.16 -19.52 -7.10
C VAL A 48 14.44 -20.41 -8.31
N ARG A 49 13.64 -20.31 -9.40
CA ARG A 49 13.89 -21.04 -10.64
C ARG A 49 15.27 -20.75 -11.21
N ALA A 50 15.64 -19.48 -11.30
CA ALA A 50 16.96 -19.08 -11.81
C ALA A 50 18.12 -19.67 -10.96
N LEU A 51 17.95 -19.73 -9.63
CA LEU A 51 18.95 -20.31 -8.73
C LEU A 51 19.02 -21.84 -8.86
N VAL A 52 17.89 -22.51 -9.06
CA VAL A 52 17.82 -23.95 -9.33
C VAL A 52 18.47 -24.30 -10.66
N ASP A 53 18.21 -23.51 -11.71
CA ASP A 53 18.77 -23.74 -13.05
C ASP A 53 20.28 -23.48 -13.09
N ALA A 54 20.78 -22.55 -12.25
CA ALA A 54 22.20 -22.30 -12.07
C ALA A 54 22.90 -23.37 -11.21
N ALA A 55 22.16 -24.15 -10.43
CA ALA A 55 22.72 -25.19 -9.58
C ALA A 55 22.96 -26.48 -10.37
N ASP A 56 24.16 -27.05 -10.29
CA ASP A 56 24.42 -28.40 -10.81
C ASP A 56 23.78 -29.46 -9.89
N LEU A 57 22.50 -29.77 -10.15
CA LEU A 57 21.71 -30.70 -9.34
C LEU A 57 21.79 -32.16 -9.82
N ALA A 58 22.83 -32.54 -10.59
CA ALA A 58 23.09 -33.91 -11.02
C ALA A 58 21.84 -34.60 -11.65
N GLY A 59 21.15 -33.88 -12.54
CA GLY A 59 19.96 -34.36 -13.27
C GLY A 59 18.68 -34.47 -12.41
N ALA A 60 18.62 -33.82 -11.25
CA ALA A 60 17.36 -33.70 -10.49
C ALA A 60 16.33 -32.88 -11.28
N GLN A 61 15.08 -33.31 -11.27
CA GLN A 61 13.95 -32.50 -11.74
C GLN A 61 13.33 -31.82 -10.52
N VAL A 62 13.42 -30.49 -10.41
CA VAL A 62 12.92 -29.76 -9.25
C VAL A 62 11.61 -29.05 -9.55
N ARG A 63 10.55 -29.46 -8.86
CA ARG A 63 9.26 -28.76 -8.79
C ARG A 63 9.29 -27.75 -7.67
N LEU A 64 8.77 -26.55 -7.94
CA LEU A 64 8.77 -25.42 -7.02
C LEU A 64 7.35 -25.18 -6.54
N TYR A 65 7.19 -25.01 -5.23
CA TYR A 65 5.91 -24.69 -4.62
C TYR A 65 6.13 -23.56 -3.63
N ARG A 66 5.36 -22.50 -3.81
CA ARG A 66 5.37 -21.34 -2.93
C ARG A 66 3.97 -21.19 -2.35
N SER A 67 3.88 -21.26 -1.03
CA SER A 67 2.69 -20.86 -0.28
C SER A 67 2.83 -19.41 0.19
N HIS A 68 1.71 -18.79 0.52
CA HIS A 68 1.65 -17.42 1.01
C HIS A 68 1.03 -17.40 2.40
N SER A 69 1.61 -16.64 3.32
CA SER A 69 0.99 -16.42 4.62
C SER A 69 -0.21 -15.48 4.51
N MET A 70 -1.08 -15.54 5.52
CA MET A 70 -2.17 -14.58 5.66
C MET A 70 -1.68 -13.13 5.71
N MET A 71 -0.49 -12.89 6.27
CA MET A 71 0.13 -11.56 6.27
C MET A 71 0.43 -11.08 4.84
N ALA A 72 1.01 -11.94 4.00
CA ALA A 72 1.27 -11.61 2.60
C ALA A 72 -0.02 -11.28 1.83
N ILE A 73 -1.08 -12.05 2.08
CA ILE A 73 -2.41 -11.83 1.48
C ILE A 73 -2.99 -10.48 1.93
N ALA A 74 -2.98 -10.19 3.24
CA ALA A 74 -3.49 -8.93 3.79
C ALA A 74 -2.72 -7.70 3.27
N LEU A 75 -1.38 -7.75 3.31
CA LEU A 75 -0.53 -6.66 2.81
C LEU A 75 -0.75 -6.42 1.31
N THR A 76 -0.86 -7.49 0.52
CA THR A 76 -1.09 -7.36 -0.93
C THR A 76 -2.47 -6.78 -1.23
N ALA A 77 -3.51 -7.21 -0.51
CA ALA A 77 -4.85 -6.63 -0.64
C ALA A 77 -4.86 -5.12 -0.30
N ILE A 78 -4.17 -4.73 0.78
CA ILE A 78 -4.02 -3.32 1.18
C ILE A 78 -3.29 -2.52 0.10
N ARG A 79 -2.15 -3.00 -0.41
CA ARG A 79 -1.37 -2.35 -1.47
C ARG A 79 -2.19 -2.18 -2.75
N LEU A 80 -2.97 -3.19 -3.15
CA LEU A 80 -3.85 -3.11 -4.31
C LEU A 80 -4.94 -2.04 -4.14
N ALA A 81 -5.56 -1.98 -2.96
CA ALA A 81 -6.58 -0.97 -2.68
C ALA A 81 -5.98 0.45 -2.64
N ALA A 82 -4.83 0.64 -1.98
CA ALA A 82 -4.13 1.91 -1.93
C ALA A 82 -3.72 2.42 -3.32
N ALA A 83 -3.30 1.51 -4.21
CA ALA A 83 -2.98 1.80 -5.61
C ALA A 83 -4.23 2.08 -6.50
N GLY A 84 -5.43 2.09 -5.92
CA GLY A 84 -6.69 2.27 -6.65
C GLY A 84 -7.06 1.12 -7.57
N ARG A 85 -6.46 -0.05 -7.36
CA ARG A 85 -6.76 -1.27 -8.10
C ARG A 85 -7.88 -2.09 -7.45
N ARG A 86 -8.61 -1.50 -6.48
CA ARG A 86 -9.79 -2.11 -5.83
C ARG A 86 -10.84 -2.55 -6.85
N GLY A 87 -11.13 -1.75 -7.88
CA GLY A 87 -12.08 -2.13 -8.94
C GLY A 87 -11.70 -3.38 -9.74
N ARG A 88 -10.45 -3.85 -9.63
CA ARG A 88 -10.02 -5.14 -10.19
C ARG A 88 -10.34 -6.32 -9.25
N LEU A 89 -10.52 -6.07 -7.95
CA LEU A 89 -11.06 -7.06 -6.99
C LEU A 89 -12.56 -7.30 -7.23
N ASP A 90 -13.24 -6.39 -7.92
CA ASP A 90 -14.65 -6.52 -8.34
C ASP A 90 -14.83 -7.44 -9.57
N GLY A 91 -13.73 -7.99 -10.11
CA GLY A 91 -13.62 -8.75 -11.36
C GLY A 91 -14.93 -9.41 -11.83
N GLY A 92 -15.63 -8.73 -12.75
CA GLY A 92 -16.93 -9.13 -13.24
C GLY A 92 -16.97 -10.58 -13.72
N SER A 93 -17.98 -11.34 -13.27
CA SER A 93 -18.33 -12.71 -13.69
C SER A 93 -17.23 -13.80 -13.59
N SER A 94 -16.01 -13.46 -13.18
CA SER A 94 -14.94 -14.44 -13.01
C SER A 94 -15.26 -15.32 -11.79
N ARG A 95 -15.38 -16.63 -12.00
CA ARG A 95 -15.55 -17.64 -10.95
C ARG A 95 -14.42 -17.65 -9.90
N SER A 96 -13.40 -16.81 -10.06
CA SER A 96 -12.17 -16.83 -9.28
C SER A 96 -12.12 -15.83 -8.10
N GLY A 97 -13.09 -14.91 -7.96
CA GLY A 97 -13.23 -14.05 -6.78
C GLY A 97 -12.07 -13.05 -6.52
N PRO A 98 -12.16 -12.24 -5.45
CA PRO A 98 -11.15 -11.22 -5.11
C PRO A 98 -9.79 -11.83 -4.73
N LEU A 99 -9.75 -13.03 -4.15
CA LEU A 99 -8.52 -13.73 -3.79
C LEU A 99 -7.62 -14.01 -4.99
N TRP A 100 -8.17 -14.39 -6.14
CA TRP A 100 -7.36 -14.71 -7.33
C TRP A 100 -6.48 -13.54 -7.80
N LEU A 101 -6.98 -12.30 -7.69
CA LEU A 101 -6.16 -11.13 -8.04
C LEU A 101 -5.01 -10.95 -7.04
N VAL A 102 -5.28 -11.15 -5.75
CA VAL A 102 -4.25 -11.08 -4.69
C VAL A 102 -3.18 -12.15 -4.95
N GLU A 103 -3.58 -13.39 -5.20
CA GLU A 103 -2.68 -14.49 -5.53
C GLU A 103 -1.86 -14.25 -6.81
N SER A 104 -2.49 -13.65 -7.82
CA SER A 104 -1.80 -13.32 -9.07
C SER A 104 -0.68 -12.30 -8.85
N GLU A 105 -0.89 -11.32 -7.97
CA GLU A 105 0.13 -10.32 -7.65
C GLU A 105 1.23 -10.91 -6.74
N LEU A 106 0.83 -11.73 -5.77
CA LEU A 106 1.76 -12.41 -4.85
C LEU A 106 2.80 -13.28 -5.56
N ARG A 107 2.44 -13.88 -6.71
CA ARG A 107 3.30 -14.78 -7.48
C ARG A 107 4.67 -14.17 -7.81
N ASP A 108 4.66 -12.88 -8.16
CA ASP A 108 5.82 -12.18 -8.69
C ASP A 108 6.54 -11.31 -7.64
N LEU A 109 5.95 -11.16 -6.45
CA LEU A 109 6.53 -10.36 -5.37
C LEU A 109 7.58 -11.15 -4.57
N ASP A 110 8.72 -10.52 -4.31
CA ASP A 110 9.70 -10.99 -3.32
C ASP A 110 9.28 -10.54 -1.91
N SER A 111 9.29 -11.48 -0.96
CA SER A 111 8.96 -11.30 0.48
C SER A 111 7.66 -10.51 0.73
N PRO A 112 6.51 -10.96 0.19
CA PRO A 112 5.26 -10.22 0.20
C PRO A 112 4.66 -10.03 1.60
N ASP A 113 5.10 -10.85 2.56
CA ASP A 113 4.77 -10.80 3.99
C ASP A 113 5.42 -9.63 4.73
N ARG A 114 6.39 -8.96 4.12
CA ARG A 114 7.08 -7.83 4.74
C ARG A 114 6.32 -6.53 4.46
N PRO A 115 5.94 -5.77 5.49
CA PRO A 115 5.33 -4.46 5.30
C PRO A 115 6.36 -3.45 4.80
N ASP A 116 5.93 -2.46 4.00
CA ASP A 116 6.83 -1.39 3.54
C ASP A 116 7.09 -0.36 4.64
N ASP A 117 6.15 -0.22 5.58
CA ASP A 117 6.19 0.72 6.69
C ASP A 117 5.38 0.20 7.91
N PRO A 118 5.57 0.75 9.12
CA PRO A 118 4.86 0.32 10.32
C PRO A 118 3.33 0.44 10.23
N LEU A 119 2.81 1.40 9.45
CA LEU A 119 1.38 1.59 9.31
C LEU A 119 0.76 0.42 8.51
N GLN A 120 1.39 -0.02 7.42
CA GLN A 120 0.94 -1.20 6.68
C GLN A 120 0.84 -2.43 7.58
N GLU A 121 1.79 -2.63 8.49
CA GLU A 121 1.75 -3.73 9.45
C GLU A 121 0.53 -3.63 10.38
N VAL A 122 0.27 -2.43 10.94
CA VAL A 122 -0.89 -2.18 11.81
C VAL A 122 -2.20 -2.46 11.06
N LEU A 123 -2.33 -1.96 9.83
CA LEU A 123 -3.52 -2.16 9.01
C LEU A 123 -3.71 -3.64 8.65
N ALA A 124 -2.64 -4.35 8.29
CA ALA A 124 -2.70 -5.77 7.96
C ALA A 124 -3.11 -6.61 9.18
N ARG A 125 -2.50 -6.37 10.35
CA ARG A 125 -2.87 -7.05 11.60
C ARG A 125 -4.33 -6.79 11.98
N ARG A 126 -4.82 -5.56 11.79
CA ARG A 126 -6.23 -5.21 12.05
C ARG A 126 -7.17 -5.91 11.09
N LEU A 127 -6.86 -5.92 9.80
CA LEU A 127 -7.62 -6.62 8.78
C LEU A 127 -7.71 -8.13 9.07
N LEU A 128 -6.60 -8.75 9.48
CA LEU A 128 -6.57 -10.15 9.87
C LEU A 128 -7.44 -10.41 11.10
N ALA A 129 -7.36 -9.56 12.13
CA ALA A 129 -8.20 -9.70 13.32
C ALA A 129 -9.69 -9.60 12.99
N GLU A 130 -10.08 -8.69 12.09
CA GLU A 130 -11.47 -8.55 11.62
C GLU A 130 -11.91 -9.78 10.83
N ALA A 131 -11.06 -10.29 9.94
CA ALA A 131 -11.34 -11.52 9.18
C ALA A 131 -11.53 -12.73 10.11
N THR A 132 -10.70 -12.88 11.14
CA THR A 132 -10.85 -13.92 12.17
C THR A 132 -12.18 -13.78 12.91
N ALA A 133 -12.55 -12.55 13.30
CA ALA A 133 -13.77 -12.31 14.07
C ALA A 133 -15.05 -12.57 13.25
N ALA A 134 -14.97 -12.48 11.92
CA ALA A 134 -16.08 -12.74 11.02
C ALA A 134 -16.33 -14.25 10.80
N ASP A 135 -15.36 -15.12 11.09
CA ASP A 135 -15.50 -16.58 10.96
C ASP A 135 -15.91 -17.23 12.30
N PRO A 136 -17.07 -17.93 12.38
CA PRO A 136 -17.48 -18.66 13.58
C PRO A 136 -16.49 -19.73 14.05
N GLY A 137 -15.64 -20.24 13.14
CA GLY A 137 -14.58 -21.20 13.45
C GLY A 137 -13.31 -20.58 14.03
N GLY A 138 -13.18 -19.24 14.00
CA GLY A 138 -11.98 -18.53 14.42
C GLY A 138 -10.76 -18.73 13.51
N TYR A 139 -10.97 -19.21 12.28
CA TYR A 139 -9.91 -19.33 11.28
C TYR A 139 -9.86 -18.08 10.40
N VAL A 140 -8.66 -17.68 9.99
CA VAL A 140 -8.52 -16.60 9.00
C VAL A 140 -8.73 -17.18 7.62
N ASP A 141 -9.87 -16.86 7.02
CA ASP A 141 -10.16 -17.17 5.61
C ASP A 141 -9.52 -16.12 4.69
N ASP A 142 -8.70 -16.57 3.75
CA ASP A 142 -8.01 -15.70 2.78
C ASP A 142 -8.98 -14.98 1.86
N GLN A 143 -10.07 -15.64 1.48
CA GLN A 143 -11.16 -15.05 0.73
C GLN A 143 -11.86 -13.96 1.54
N MET A 144 -12.03 -14.14 2.85
CA MET A 144 -12.60 -13.12 3.74
C MET A 144 -11.70 -11.88 3.82
N VAL A 145 -10.39 -12.06 3.97
CA VAL A 145 -9.42 -10.94 3.97
C VAL A 145 -9.53 -10.11 2.69
N ALA A 146 -9.54 -10.77 1.53
CA ALA A 146 -9.68 -10.09 0.24
C ALA A 146 -11.06 -9.42 0.08
N SER A 147 -12.13 -10.07 0.56
CA SER A 147 -13.50 -9.55 0.50
C SER A 147 -13.71 -8.32 1.38
N LEU A 148 -13.16 -8.28 2.59
CA LEU A 148 -13.25 -7.11 3.48
C LEU A 148 -12.65 -5.86 2.83
N VAL A 149 -11.49 -5.99 2.18
CA VAL A 149 -10.86 -4.87 1.45
C VAL A 149 -11.69 -4.49 0.22
N ARG A 150 -12.20 -5.47 -0.54
CA ARG A 150 -13.07 -5.22 -1.70
C ARG A 150 -14.35 -4.48 -1.30
N ASP A 151 -14.99 -4.86 -0.20
CA ASP A 151 -16.32 -4.36 0.15
C ASP A 151 -16.23 -3.04 0.92
N ARG A 152 -15.36 -2.98 1.93
CA ARG A 152 -15.26 -1.85 2.86
C ARG A 152 -14.15 -0.85 2.48
N GLY A 153 -13.16 -1.26 1.67
CA GLY A 153 -12.01 -0.43 1.33
C GLY A 153 -11.03 -0.22 2.49
N LEU A 154 -10.19 0.81 2.41
CA LEU A 154 -9.18 1.11 3.44
C LEU A 154 -9.59 2.20 4.44
N GLY A 155 -10.59 3.02 4.12
CA GLY A 155 -10.93 4.19 4.95
C GLY A 155 -11.35 3.82 6.38
N TRP A 156 -12.01 2.68 6.56
CA TRP A 156 -12.38 2.18 7.89
C TRP A 156 -11.17 1.68 8.69
N LEU A 157 -10.22 0.96 8.06
CA LEU A 157 -8.99 0.49 8.72
C LEU A 157 -8.17 1.68 9.22
N LEU A 158 -8.05 2.73 8.41
CA LEU A 158 -7.33 3.95 8.79
C LEU A 158 -8.04 4.73 9.89
N ALA A 159 -9.37 4.82 9.85
CA ALA A 159 -10.15 5.47 10.91
C ALA A 159 -9.99 4.73 12.24
N GLU A 160 -10.03 3.40 12.24
CA GLU A 160 -9.81 2.60 13.45
C GLU A 160 -8.36 2.68 13.94
N ALA A 161 -7.38 2.67 13.03
CA ALA A 161 -5.98 2.89 13.39
C ALA A 161 -5.77 4.25 14.06
N ALA A 162 -6.41 5.31 13.56
CA ALA A 162 -6.37 6.63 14.18
C ALA A 162 -6.97 6.63 15.58
N GLN A 163 -8.11 5.96 15.78
CA GLN A 163 -8.76 5.83 17.09
C GLN A 163 -7.93 5.01 18.08
N ALA A 164 -7.21 4.00 17.59
CA ALA A 164 -6.30 3.19 18.38
C ALA A 164 -4.97 3.89 18.71
N GLY A 165 -4.75 5.12 18.23
CA GLY A 165 -3.53 5.89 18.47
C GLY A 165 -2.34 5.40 17.65
N ALA A 166 -2.56 4.75 16.50
CA ALA A 166 -1.49 4.42 15.59
C ALA A 166 -0.78 5.69 15.09
N GLU A 167 0.53 5.59 14.84
CA GLU A 167 1.30 6.67 14.25
C GLU A 167 0.84 6.86 12.80
N LEU A 168 0.15 7.97 12.54
CA LEU A 168 -0.37 8.35 11.23
C LEU A 168 0.21 9.70 10.81
N ALA A 169 0.40 9.87 9.51
CA ALA A 169 0.71 11.19 8.96
C ALA A 169 -0.39 12.19 9.38
N PRO A 170 -0.03 13.43 9.76
CA PRO A 170 -1.00 14.42 10.23
C PRO A 170 -2.20 14.63 9.29
N LEU A 171 -1.96 14.65 7.98
CA LEU A 171 -3.03 14.77 6.98
C LEU A 171 -3.98 13.58 6.99
N THR A 172 -3.47 12.37 7.25
CA THR A 172 -4.28 11.14 7.39
C THR A 172 -5.15 11.21 8.65
N VAL A 173 -4.64 11.75 9.76
CA VAL A 173 -5.45 11.97 10.98
C VAL A 173 -6.62 12.91 10.71
N LEU A 174 -6.38 14.03 10.04
CA LEU A 174 -7.46 14.96 9.64
C LEU A 174 -8.44 14.29 8.67
N SER A 175 -7.92 13.54 7.70
CA SER A 175 -8.74 12.86 6.69
C SER A 175 -9.62 11.77 7.29
N ALA A 176 -9.13 11.03 8.28
CA ALA A 176 -9.93 10.03 9.00
C ALA A 176 -11.17 10.63 9.65
N ARG A 177 -11.10 11.90 10.07
CA ARG A 177 -12.22 12.63 10.67
C ARG A 177 -13.12 13.28 9.63
N TYR A 178 -12.55 13.95 8.64
CA TYR A 178 -13.32 14.85 7.76
C TYR A 178 -13.64 14.27 6.38
N ALA A 179 -12.86 13.31 5.87
CA ALA A 179 -13.08 12.77 4.53
C ALA A 179 -14.46 12.09 4.36
N PRO A 180 -15.02 11.37 5.35
CA PRO A 180 -16.37 10.81 5.25
C PRO A 180 -17.48 11.87 5.05
N HIS A 181 -17.20 13.14 5.36
CA HIS A 181 -18.13 14.26 5.30
C HIS A 181 -17.75 15.29 4.22
N ALA A 182 -16.72 15.01 3.41
CA ALA A 182 -16.33 15.84 2.28
C ALA A 182 -17.29 15.64 1.10
N ASP A 183 -16.98 16.25 -0.06
CA ASP A 183 -17.70 15.93 -1.28
C ASP A 183 -17.61 14.44 -1.65
N ALA A 184 -18.52 14.00 -2.53
CA ALA A 184 -18.70 12.60 -2.87
C ALA A 184 -17.41 11.94 -3.40
N ASP A 185 -16.64 12.66 -4.20
CA ASP A 185 -15.42 12.12 -4.81
C ASP A 185 -14.35 11.85 -3.75
N HIS A 186 -14.15 12.80 -2.82
CA HIS A 186 -13.21 12.62 -1.72
C HIS A 186 -13.66 11.57 -0.70
N ALA A 187 -14.95 11.53 -0.37
CA ALA A 187 -15.49 10.52 0.53
C ALA A 187 -15.30 9.10 -0.04
N VAL A 188 -15.56 8.92 -1.34
CA VAL A 188 -15.32 7.66 -2.06
C VAL A 188 -13.82 7.34 -2.09
N ALA A 189 -12.96 8.30 -2.46
CA ALA A 189 -11.52 8.09 -2.53
C ALA A 189 -10.92 7.68 -1.17
N TRP A 190 -11.37 8.28 -0.08
CA TRP A 190 -10.99 7.91 1.28
C TRP A 190 -11.48 6.51 1.64
N ARG A 191 -12.79 6.26 1.50
CA ARG A 191 -13.40 4.96 1.81
C ARG A 191 -12.66 3.85 1.09
N GLU A 192 -12.41 4.01 -0.20
CA GLU A 192 -11.89 2.95 -1.05
C GLU A 192 -10.38 2.75 -0.90
N ARG A 193 -9.61 3.82 -0.94
CA ARG A 193 -8.15 3.78 -1.07
C ARG A 193 -7.41 4.34 0.15
N GLY A 194 -8.14 4.91 1.11
CA GLY A 194 -7.51 5.67 2.19
C GLY A 194 -6.82 6.94 1.70
N ALA A 195 -7.22 7.45 0.53
CA ALA A 195 -6.60 8.64 -0.06
C ALA A 195 -6.91 9.86 0.82
N PRO A 196 -5.90 10.52 1.41
CA PRO A 196 -6.14 11.70 2.25
C PRO A 196 -6.81 12.83 1.47
N LEU A 197 -7.55 13.67 2.19
CA LEU A 197 -8.10 14.91 1.62
C LEU A 197 -6.97 15.81 1.08
N PRO A 198 -7.27 16.65 0.08
CA PRO A 198 -6.39 17.76 -0.27
C PRO A 198 -6.08 18.59 0.97
N LEU A 199 -4.81 18.98 1.12
CA LEU A 199 -4.33 19.68 2.31
C LEU A 199 -5.18 20.89 2.69
N GLN A 200 -5.54 21.73 1.71
CA GLN A 200 -6.37 22.92 1.93
C GLN A 200 -7.78 22.56 2.41
N ALA A 201 -8.38 21.49 1.87
CA ALA A 201 -9.70 21.04 2.27
C ALA A 201 -9.69 20.47 3.70
N ALA A 202 -8.67 19.69 4.05
CA ALA A 202 -8.50 19.16 5.41
C ALA A 202 -8.32 20.29 6.44
N VAL A 203 -7.51 21.30 6.11
CA VAL A 203 -7.29 22.47 6.98
C VAL A 203 -8.57 23.29 7.13
N ALA A 204 -9.28 23.58 6.04
CA ALA A 204 -10.52 24.34 6.08
C ALA A 204 -11.59 23.62 6.92
N ALA A 205 -11.73 22.31 6.75
CA ALA A 205 -12.66 21.49 7.55
C ALA A 205 -12.28 21.50 9.05
N ALA A 206 -11.00 21.40 9.37
CA ALA A 206 -10.53 21.42 10.76
C ALA A 206 -10.72 22.79 11.44
N ILE A 207 -10.53 23.90 10.71
CA ILE A 207 -10.76 25.26 11.23
C ILE A 207 -12.26 25.50 11.51
N GLY A 208 -13.13 24.92 10.69
CA GLY A 208 -14.59 25.03 10.86
C GLY A 208 -15.20 24.05 11.87
N ASP A 209 -14.41 23.21 12.53
CA ASP A 209 -14.90 22.22 13.50
C ASP A 209 -14.89 22.78 14.93
N ASP A 210 -16.08 23.17 15.42
CA ASP A 210 -16.28 23.65 16.80
C ASP A 210 -15.95 22.59 17.89
N HIS A 211 -15.80 21.32 17.49
CA HIS A 211 -15.50 20.19 18.36
C HIS A 211 -14.17 19.51 18.00
N LEU A 212 -13.17 20.31 17.61
CA LEU A 212 -11.84 19.83 17.28
C LEU A 212 -11.19 19.06 18.45
N SER A 213 -10.84 17.80 18.21
CA SER A 213 -10.17 16.97 19.23
C SER A 213 -8.70 17.37 19.41
N PRO A 214 -8.06 17.05 20.56
CA PRO A 214 -6.64 17.35 20.77
C PRO A 214 -5.72 16.74 19.69
N ALA A 215 -6.00 15.50 19.27
CA ALA A 215 -5.24 14.85 18.20
C ALA A 215 -5.41 15.57 16.86
N ALA A 216 -6.63 16.00 16.52
CA ALA A 216 -6.89 16.76 15.30
C ALA A 216 -6.28 18.17 15.36
N ALA A 217 -6.25 18.81 16.52
CA ALA A 217 -5.58 20.10 16.72
C ALA A 217 -4.05 19.99 16.51
N VAL A 218 -3.41 18.96 17.07
CA VAL A 218 -1.98 18.68 16.83
C VAL A 218 -1.71 18.37 15.36
N ALA A 219 -2.57 17.59 14.71
CA ALA A 219 -2.45 17.29 13.29
C ALA A 219 -2.60 18.56 12.42
N LEU A 220 -3.58 19.41 12.72
CA LEU A 220 -3.79 20.70 12.06
C LEU A 220 -2.55 21.59 12.16
N LEU A 221 -1.99 21.75 13.36
CA LEU A 221 -0.77 22.54 13.56
C LEU A 221 0.43 21.95 12.81
N SER A 222 0.54 20.62 12.79
CA SER A 222 1.63 19.90 12.11
C SER A 222 1.63 20.05 10.59
N VAL A 223 0.47 20.29 9.96
CA VAL A 223 0.40 20.48 8.49
C VAL A 223 0.58 21.94 8.04
N LEU A 224 0.62 22.91 8.96
CA LEU A 224 0.80 24.33 8.61
C LEU A 224 2.10 24.65 7.86
N PRO A 225 3.27 24.04 8.18
CA PRO A 225 4.49 24.25 7.39
C PRO A 225 4.32 23.84 5.92
N ASP A 226 3.69 22.69 5.66
CA ASP A 226 3.44 22.20 4.30
C ASP A 226 2.43 23.09 3.57
N LEU A 227 1.42 23.60 4.27
CA LEU A 227 0.46 24.56 3.72
C LEU A 227 1.16 25.84 3.27
N ARG A 228 2.02 26.42 4.12
CA ARG A 228 2.80 27.63 3.80
C ARG A 228 3.73 27.37 2.61
N ALA A 229 4.46 26.26 2.62
CA ALA A 229 5.34 25.89 1.51
C ALA A 229 4.57 25.69 0.19
N GLY A 230 3.36 25.11 0.24
CA GLY A 230 2.46 24.96 -0.90
C GLY A 230 1.99 26.30 -1.48
N LEU A 231 1.63 27.25 -0.61
CA LEU A 231 1.26 28.61 -1.01
C LEU A 231 2.43 29.34 -1.67
N SER A 232 3.62 29.31 -1.06
CA SER A 232 4.82 29.94 -1.64
C SER A 232 5.20 29.35 -3.00
N ARG A 233 5.10 28.03 -3.19
CA ARG A 233 5.31 27.40 -4.51
C ARG A 233 4.27 27.85 -5.54
N THR A 234 3.01 28.00 -5.13
CA THR A 234 1.93 28.45 -6.01
C THR A 234 2.16 29.89 -6.46
N GLU A 235 2.54 30.76 -5.53
CA GLU A 235 2.92 32.16 -5.80
C GLU A 235 4.08 32.24 -6.81
N GLN A 236 5.17 31.50 -6.59
CA GLN A 236 6.30 31.46 -7.52
C GLN A 236 5.88 31.00 -8.93
N ARG A 237 5.04 29.97 -9.02
CA ARG A 237 4.52 29.48 -10.32
C ARG A 237 3.63 30.51 -11.00
N ALA A 238 2.83 31.25 -10.24
CA ALA A 238 1.99 32.33 -10.76
C ALA A 238 2.83 33.47 -11.32
N VAL A 239 3.88 33.90 -10.61
CA VAL A 239 4.85 34.90 -11.08
C VAL A 239 5.52 34.45 -12.39
N VAL A 240 5.97 33.19 -12.47
CA VAL A 240 6.55 32.63 -13.69
C VAL A 240 5.53 32.56 -14.84
N ALA A 241 4.28 32.25 -14.55
CA ALA A 241 3.21 32.27 -15.55
C ALA A 241 2.92 33.69 -16.07
N ALA A 242 2.86 34.68 -15.18
CA ALA A 242 2.66 36.09 -15.54
C ALA A 242 3.80 36.64 -16.41
N ARG A 243 5.06 36.31 -16.07
CA ARG A 243 6.21 36.66 -16.92
C ARG A 243 6.11 36.05 -18.32
N ARG A 244 5.69 34.78 -18.41
CA ARG A 244 5.49 34.09 -19.70
C ARG A 244 4.37 34.70 -20.53
N SER A 245 3.39 35.36 -19.93
CA SER A 245 2.34 36.10 -20.65
C SER A 245 2.78 37.51 -21.07
N GLY A 246 4.03 37.92 -20.80
CA GLY A 246 4.56 39.23 -21.17
C GLY A 246 4.33 40.35 -20.15
N LEU A 247 3.86 40.05 -18.93
CA LEU A 247 3.79 41.05 -17.87
C LEU A 247 5.19 41.44 -17.39
N SER A 248 5.43 42.74 -17.21
CA SER A 248 6.68 43.26 -16.62
C SER A 248 6.75 42.94 -15.13
N ASP A 249 7.97 42.86 -14.58
CA ASP A 249 8.16 42.65 -13.14
C ASP A 249 7.51 43.75 -12.29
N GLU A 250 7.45 44.99 -12.80
CA GLU A 250 6.74 46.11 -12.14
C GLU A 250 5.22 45.88 -12.10
N ALA A 251 4.62 45.43 -13.21
CA ALA A 251 3.19 45.14 -13.26
C ALA A 251 2.83 43.94 -12.36
N ILE A 252 3.72 42.94 -12.28
CA ILE A 252 3.56 41.80 -11.38
C ILE A 252 3.65 42.26 -9.92
N ALA A 253 4.66 43.05 -9.56
CA ALA A 253 4.81 43.58 -8.21
C ALA A 253 3.62 44.46 -7.80
N ALA A 254 3.15 45.33 -8.70
CA ALA A 254 1.94 46.14 -8.47
C ALA A 254 0.71 45.27 -8.24
N ALA A 255 0.50 44.22 -9.06
CA ALA A 255 -0.63 43.30 -8.91
C ALA A 255 -0.58 42.46 -7.62
N MET A 256 0.61 42.17 -7.09
CA MET A 256 0.77 41.45 -5.82
C MET A 256 0.51 42.33 -4.60
N VAL A 257 0.65 43.66 -4.71
CA VAL A 257 0.40 44.61 -3.61
C VAL A 257 -1.04 45.13 -3.64
N ASP A 258 -1.53 45.51 -4.83
CA ASP A 258 -2.90 46.00 -5.04
C ASP A 258 -3.49 45.46 -6.36
N PRO A 259 -4.12 44.28 -6.32
CA PRO A 259 -4.70 43.66 -7.52
C PRO A 259 -5.84 44.48 -8.11
N ALA A 260 -6.55 45.29 -7.32
CA ALA A 260 -7.66 46.11 -7.80
C ALA A 260 -7.15 47.31 -8.62
N ALA A 261 -6.08 47.97 -8.16
CA ALA A 261 -5.43 49.04 -8.91
C ALA A 261 -4.77 48.54 -10.22
N ALA A 262 -4.14 47.36 -10.17
CA ALA A 262 -3.49 46.77 -11.35
C ALA A 262 -4.46 46.44 -12.49
N LEU A 263 -5.70 46.04 -12.17
CA LEU A 263 -6.75 45.78 -13.17
C LEU A 263 -7.39 47.06 -13.73
N ALA A 264 -7.36 48.17 -13.00
CA ALA A 264 -7.95 49.44 -13.43
C ALA A 264 -7.05 50.23 -14.41
N GLY A 265 -5.73 50.05 -14.35
CA GLY A 265 -4.76 50.78 -15.19
C GLY A 265 -4.47 50.16 -16.57
N GLY A 266 -5.06 49.01 -16.91
CA GLY A 266 -4.81 48.28 -18.16
C GLY A 266 -5.86 48.49 -19.26
N ARG A 267 -6.73 49.50 -19.16
CA ARG A 267 -7.72 49.88 -20.18
C ARG A 267 -7.26 51.08 -20.99
#